data_AF-A0A412Z226-F1
#
_entry.id   AF-A0A412Z226-F1
#
_cell.length_a   1.000
_cell.length_b   1.000
_cell.length_c   1.000
_cell.angle_alpha   90.00
_cell.angle_beta   90.00
_cell.angle_gamma   90.00
#
_symmetry.space_group_name_H-M   'P 1'
#
loop_
_entity.id
_entity.type
_entity.pdbx_description
1 polymer ?
#
loop_
_entity_poly.entity_id
_entity_poly.type
_entity_poly.pdbx_seq_one_letter_code
_entity_poly.pdbx_strand_id
1 'polypeptide(L)'
;MMKLFKIIYNSFLWAMTMAILCFKNEWLQMRVNTGYIFGGLLILSTVAVWFVFRKRENVFNSLFTAGNLVVCSAIGLVLYGSERMKVVPAALVREGIHQTRIPFSKINLILCIITVAGMFIIGLNDILKLKQADR
;
A
#
# COMPACT_ATOMS: atom_id res chain seq x y z
N MET A 1 8.81 -17.38 2.35
CA MET A 1 8.62 -16.13 3.14
C MET A 1 8.55 -14.89 2.23
N MET A 2 9.52 -14.65 1.34
CA MET A 2 9.55 -13.48 0.45
C MET A 2 8.34 -13.31 -0.48
N LYS A 3 7.73 -14.41 -0.96
CA LYS A 3 6.51 -14.36 -1.75
C LYS A 3 5.35 -13.71 -1.00
N LEU A 4 5.18 -14.05 0.29
CA LEU A 4 4.12 -13.50 1.13
C LEU A 4 4.35 -12.00 1.35
N PHE A 5 5.59 -11.59 1.60
CA PHE A 5 5.96 -10.17 1.74
C PHE A 5 5.60 -9.36 0.48
N LYS A 6 5.97 -9.86 -0.71
CA LYS A 6 5.63 -9.23 -1.99
C LYS A 6 4.12 -9.08 -2.19
N ILE A 7 3.34 -10.08 -1.80
CA ILE A 7 1.88 -10.05 -1.87
C ILE A 7 1.31 -9.00 -0.91
N ILE A 8 1.75 -9.02 0.35
CA ILE A 8 1.29 -8.06 1.38
C ILE A 8 1.64 -6.63 0.95
N TYR A 9 2.85 -6.40 0.44
CA TYR A 9 3.27 -5.06 0.03
C TYR A 9 2.46 -4.53 -1.17
N ASN A 10 2.24 -5.36 -2.21
CA ASN A 10 1.41 -4.94 -3.33
C ASN A 10 -0.06 -4.74 -2.90
N SER A 11 -0.56 -5.59 -2.00
CA SER A 11 -1.90 -5.45 -1.41
C SER A 11 -2.02 -4.18 -0.58
N PHE A 12 -0.96 -3.78 0.13
CA PHE A 12 -0.89 -2.52 0.87
C PHE A 12 -1.03 -1.30 -0.04
N LEU A 13 -0.31 -1.26 -1.17
CA LEU A 13 -0.42 -0.15 -2.14
C LEU A 13 -1.84 -0.01 -2.69
N TRP A 14 -2.46 -1.13 -3.06
CA TRP A 14 -3.82 -1.14 -3.59
C TRP A 14 -4.88 -0.86 -2.52
N ALA A 15 -4.74 -1.43 -1.33
CA ALA A 15 -5.64 -1.16 -0.20
C ALA A 15 -5.58 0.33 0.19
N MET A 16 -4.39 0.93 0.20
CA MET A 16 -4.23 2.36 0.47
C MET A 16 -4.94 3.21 -0.59
N THR A 17 -4.77 2.88 -1.87
CA THR A 17 -5.41 3.59 -2.99
C THR A 17 -6.93 3.48 -2.93
N MET A 18 -7.45 2.29 -2.66
CA MET A 18 -8.89 2.05 -2.52
C MET A 18 -9.47 2.76 -1.29
N ALA A 19 -8.72 2.80 -0.18
CA ALA A 19 -9.15 3.51 1.01
C ALA A 19 -9.18 5.04 0.78
N ILE A 20 -8.22 5.59 0.04
CA ILE A 20 -8.23 7.00 -0.40
C ILE A 20 -9.44 7.30 -1.30
N LEU A 21 -9.78 6.38 -2.22
CA LEU A 21 -10.99 6.46 -3.04
C LEU A 21 -12.26 6.48 -2.19
N CYS A 22 -12.35 5.60 -1.19
CA CYS A 22 -13.46 5.56 -0.23
C CYS A 22 -13.55 6.83 0.61
N PHE A 23 -12.41 7.45 0.97
CA PHE A 23 -12.36 8.71 1.70
C PHE A 23 -12.96 9.89 0.91
N LYS A 24 -13.02 9.79 -0.42
CA LYS A 24 -13.60 10.85 -1.27
C LYS A 24 -15.11 10.89 -1.14
N ASN A 25 -15.72 9.78 -0.74
CA ASN A 25 -17.15 9.71 -0.53
C ASN A 25 -17.47 10.24 0.88
N GLU A 26 -17.90 11.49 0.95
CA GLU A 26 -18.25 12.17 2.21
C GLU A 26 -19.32 11.42 3.00
N TRP A 27 -20.30 10.80 2.32
CA TRP A 27 -21.34 10.00 2.97
C TRP A 27 -20.75 8.79 3.70
N LEU A 28 -19.75 8.14 3.08
CA LEU A 28 -19.05 7.01 3.66
C LEU A 28 -18.15 7.45 4.81
N GLN A 29 -17.43 8.56 4.63
CA GLN A 29 -16.53 9.12 5.64
C GLN A 29 -17.28 9.52 6.93
N MET A 30 -18.50 10.06 6.81
CA MET A 30 -19.31 10.44 7.97
C MET A 30 -19.95 9.25 8.71
N ARG A 31 -20.04 8.07 8.08
CA ARG A 31 -20.77 6.91 8.64
C ARG A 31 -19.86 5.77 9.08
N VAL A 32 -18.70 5.64 8.44
CA VAL A 32 -17.80 4.50 8.65
C VAL A 32 -16.38 5.02 8.85
N ASN A 33 -15.70 4.49 9.88
CA ASN A 33 -14.29 4.79 10.09
C ASN A 33 -13.47 4.29 8.90
N THR A 34 -12.88 5.22 8.17
CA THR A 34 -12.15 4.92 6.93
C THR A 34 -10.86 4.12 7.18
N GLY A 35 -10.32 4.18 8.39
CA GLY A 35 -9.20 3.36 8.80
C GLY A 35 -9.54 1.87 8.96
N TYR A 36 -10.78 1.53 9.36
CA TYR A 36 -11.25 0.14 9.34
C TYR A 36 -11.47 -0.36 7.91
N ILE A 37 -11.92 0.51 7.01
CA ILE A 37 -12.02 0.19 5.58
C ILE A 37 -10.65 -0.17 5.02
N PHE A 38 -9.60 0.60 5.35
CA PHE A 38 -8.23 0.26 4.96
C PHE A 38 -7.76 -1.07 5.53
N GLY A 39 -7.94 -1.32 6.83
CA GLY A 39 -7.56 -2.58 7.45
C GLY A 39 -8.28 -3.78 6.83
N GLY A 40 -9.59 -3.67 6.61
CA GLY A 40 -10.41 -4.70 5.97
C GLY A 40 -9.99 -4.95 4.52
N LEU A 41 -9.77 -3.89 3.73
CA LEU A 41 -9.28 -3.99 2.36
C LEU A 41 -7.89 -4.62 2.29
N LEU A 42 -7.01 -4.33 3.24
CA LEU A 42 -5.67 -4.93 3.29
C LEU A 42 -5.74 -6.44 3.48
N ILE A 43 -6.56 -6.91 4.43
CA ILE A 43 -6.73 -8.35 4.69
C ILE A 43 -7.39 -9.02 3.48
N LEU A 44 -8.49 -8.46 2.99
CA LEU A 44 -9.23 -9.02 1.85
C LEU A 44 -8.38 -9.11 0.58
N SER A 45 -7.67 -8.03 0.24
CA SER A 45 -6.79 -8.02 -0.94
C SER A 45 -5.62 -9.00 -0.78
N THR A 46 -5.02 -9.07 0.41
CA THR A 46 -3.93 -10.04 0.67
C THR A 46 -4.41 -11.48 0.51
N VAL A 47 -5.58 -11.82 1.06
CA VAL A 47 -6.16 -13.17 0.96
C VAL A 47 -6.54 -13.50 -0.49
N ALA A 48 -7.20 -12.56 -1.19
CA ALA A 48 -7.59 -12.74 -2.58
C ALA A 48 -6.38 -12.96 -3.49
N VAL A 49 -5.36 -12.09 -3.39
CA VAL A 49 -4.13 -12.18 -4.19
C VAL A 49 -3.35 -13.45 -3.85
N TRP A 50 -3.28 -13.83 -2.57
CA TRP A 50 -2.65 -15.08 -2.16
C TRP A 50 -3.35 -16.31 -2.75
N PHE A 51 -4.68 -16.32 -2.76
CA PHE A 51 -5.48 -17.41 -3.32
C PHE A 51 -5.29 -17.52 -4.84
N VAL A 52 -5.41 -16.40 -5.56
CA VAL A 52 -5.27 -16.36 -7.04
C VAL A 52 -3.87 -16.73 -7.49
N PHE A 53 -2.83 -16.21 -6.83
CA PHE A 53 -1.44 -16.41 -7.22
C PHE A 53 -0.73 -17.52 -6.44
N ARG A 54 -1.49 -18.41 -5.79
CA ARG A 54 -0.94 -19.51 -4.99
C ARG A 54 0.07 -20.34 -5.77
N LYS A 55 -0.22 -20.65 -7.04
CA LYS A 55 0.63 -21.47 -7.94
C LYS A 55 1.68 -20.70 -8.76
N ARG A 56 1.66 -19.35 -8.79
CA ARG A 56 2.62 -18.55 -9.56
C ARG A 56 3.57 -17.81 -8.63
N GLU A 57 4.86 -18.11 -8.68
CA GLU A 57 5.86 -17.44 -7.83
C GLU A 57 6.49 -16.19 -8.46
N ASN A 58 6.51 -16.08 -9.79
CA ASN A 58 7.35 -15.09 -10.48
C ASN A 58 6.61 -13.82 -10.97
N VAL A 59 5.33 -13.65 -10.62
CA VAL A 59 4.53 -12.50 -11.09
C VAL A 59 4.92 -11.19 -10.38
N PHE A 60 5.34 -11.28 -9.12
CA PHE A 60 5.69 -10.11 -8.32
C PHE A 60 7.18 -9.78 -8.43
N ASN A 61 7.63 -9.37 -9.61
CA ASN A 61 8.98 -8.84 -9.81
C ASN A 61 9.06 -7.37 -9.33
N SER A 62 10.27 -6.87 -9.10
CA SER A 62 10.55 -5.48 -8.73
C SER A 62 9.95 -4.49 -9.73
N LEU A 63 10.06 -4.78 -11.03
CA LEU A 63 9.41 -4.01 -12.11
C LEU A 63 7.89 -3.91 -11.95
N PHE A 64 7.22 -5.03 -11.63
CA PHE A 64 5.77 -5.04 -11.43
C PHE A 64 5.37 -4.22 -10.19
N THR A 65 6.14 -4.35 -9.11
CA THR A 65 5.92 -3.60 -7.87
C THR A 65 6.16 -2.10 -8.05
N ALA A 66 7.20 -1.73 -8.81
CA ALA A 66 7.48 -0.35 -9.20
C ALA A 66 6.36 0.24 -10.06
N GLY A 67 5.87 -0.53 -11.04
CA GLY A 67 4.71 -0.16 -11.84
C GLY A 67 3.47 0.10 -10.97
N ASN A 68 3.16 -0.81 -10.03
CA ASN A 68 2.04 -0.61 -9.10
C ASN A 68 2.20 0.62 -8.22
N LEU A 69 3.41 0.90 -7.72
CA LEU A 69 3.65 2.11 -6.92
C LEU A 69 3.39 3.39 -7.74
N VAL A 70 3.89 3.43 -8.98
CA VAL A 70 3.67 4.58 -9.87
C VAL A 70 2.19 4.76 -10.18
N VAL A 71 1.49 3.68 -10.52
CA VAL A 71 0.05 3.71 -10.81
C VAL A 71 -0.76 4.15 -9.59
N CYS A 72 -0.51 3.57 -8.42
CA CYS A 72 -1.20 3.92 -7.17
C CYS A 72 -0.97 5.41 -6.79
N SER A 73 0.27 5.88 -6.95
CA SER A 73 0.62 7.28 -6.67
C SER A 73 -0.05 8.24 -7.67
N ALA A 74 -0.06 7.89 -8.97
CA ALA A 74 -0.71 8.67 -10.01
C ALA A 74 -2.23 8.75 -9.79
N ILE A 75 -2.88 7.64 -9.45
CA ILE A 75 -4.32 7.62 -9.12
C ILE A 75 -4.62 8.57 -7.97
N GLY A 76 -3.86 8.50 -6.87
CA GLY A 76 -4.07 9.41 -5.73
C GLY A 76 -3.86 10.88 -6.09
N LEU A 77 -2.80 11.18 -6.87
CA LEU A 77 -2.52 12.55 -7.32
C LEU A 77 -3.62 13.11 -8.21
N VAL A 78 -4.14 12.33 -9.17
CA VAL A 78 -5.23 12.76 -10.06
C VAL A 78 -6.51 13.03 -9.29
N LEU A 79 -6.81 12.22 -8.26
CA LEU A 79 -8.07 12.32 -7.53
C LEU A 79 -8.14 13.44 -6.49
N TYR A 80 -7.03 13.71 -5.82
CA TYR A 80 -6.97 14.62 -4.66
C TYR A 80 -6.08 15.84 -4.89
N GLY A 81 -5.22 15.82 -5.89
CA GLY A 81 -4.19 16.84 -6.10
C GLY A 81 -3.04 16.74 -5.08
N SER A 82 -1.96 17.48 -5.36
CA SER A 82 -0.72 17.44 -4.58
C SER A 82 -0.87 17.92 -3.13
N GLU A 83 -1.82 18.81 -2.86
CA GLU A 83 -2.02 19.36 -1.51
C GLU A 83 -2.73 18.37 -0.59
N ARG A 84 -3.84 17.77 -1.03
CA ARG A 84 -4.61 16.83 -0.20
C ARG A 84 -3.93 15.47 -0.08
N MET A 85 -3.10 15.07 -1.05
CA MET A 85 -2.29 13.85 -0.99
C MET A 85 -1.34 13.84 0.23
N LYS A 86 -0.96 15.00 0.76
CA LYS A 86 -0.13 15.12 1.97
C LYS A 86 -0.91 14.85 3.26
N VAL A 87 -2.24 14.90 3.26
CA VAL A 87 -3.02 14.85 4.51
C VAL A 87 -3.93 13.63 4.54
N VAL A 88 -4.53 13.26 3.41
CA VAL A 88 -5.53 12.18 3.33
C VAL A 88 -4.97 10.82 3.76
N PRO A 89 -3.78 10.37 3.30
CA PRO A 89 -3.20 9.11 3.76
C PRO A 89 -2.98 9.06 5.28
N ALA A 90 -2.46 10.15 5.86
CA ALA A 90 -2.23 10.23 7.29
C ALA A 90 -3.51 10.34 8.11
N ALA A 91 -4.53 11.04 7.61
CA ALA A 91 -5.84 11.14 8.24
C ALA A 91 -6.51 9.77 8.34
N LEU A 92 -6.44 8.99 7.25
CA LEU A 92 -7.00 7.64 7.20
C LEU A 92 -6.36 6.72 8.24
N VAL A 93 -5.03 6.70 8.31
CA VAL A 93 -4.31 5.89 9.31
C VAL A 93 -4.62 6.36 10.72
N ARG A 94 -4.70 7.69 10.94
CA ARG A 94 -5.02 8.29 12.24
C ARG A 94 -6.41 7.92 12.74
N GLU A 95 -7.40 7.90 11.85
CA GLU A 95 -8.76 7.43 12.15
C GLU A 95 -8.76 5.95 12.52
N GLY A 96 -8.00 5.12 11.80
CA GLY A 96 -7.91 3.68 12.07
C GLY A 96 -7.33 3.34 13.45
N ILE A 97 -6.29 4.05 13.86
CA ILE A 97 -5.63 3.85 15.17
C ILE A 97 -6.34 4.56 16.33
N HIS A 98 -7.46 5.26 16.08
CA HIS A 98 -8.21 6.05 17.07
C HIS A 98 -7.34 7.04 17.88
N GLN A 99 -6.24 7.52 17.29
CA GLN A 99 -5.23 8.29 18.02
C GLN A 99 -5.13 9.70 17.47
N THR A 100 -5.93 10.61 18.03
CA THR A 100 -6.01 12.00 17.58
C THR A 100 -4.80 12.86 17.95
N ARG A 101 -3.88 12.39 18.80
CA ARG A 101 -2.74 13.22 19.24
C ARG A 101 -1.51 13.17 18.33
N ILE A 102 -1.47 12.23 17.39
CA ILE A 102 -0.30 12.07 16.52
C ILE A 102 -0.35 13.10 15.39
N PRO A 103 0.70 13.92 15.20
CA PRO A 103 0.75 14.87 14.09
C PRO A 103 0.86 14.14 12.75
N PHE A 104 0.16 14.65 11.73
CA PHE A 104 0.12 14.05 10.39
C PHE A 104 1.51 13.83 9.78
N SER A 105 2.46 14.73 10.06
CA SER A 105 3.85 14.62 9.58
C SER A 105 4.53 13.32 10.03
N LYS A 106 4.32 12.89 11.29
CA LYS A 106 4.91 11.65 11.80
C LYS A 106 4.31 10.41 11.12
N ILE A 107 2.99 10.42 10.88
CA ILE A 107 2.30 9.31 10.21
C ILE A 107 2.75 9.20 8.75
N ASN A 108 2.84 10.31 8.04
CA ASN A 108 3.36 10.33 6.67
C ASN A 108 4.81 9.87 6.58
N LEU A 109 5.65 10.25 7.54
CA LEU A 109 7.04 9.80 7.59
C LEU A 109 7.11 8.28 7.74
N ILE A 110 6.29 7.69 8.63
CA ILE A 110 6.20 6.23 8.78
C ILE A 110 5.69 5.57 7.49
N LEU A 111 4.63 6.11 6.87
CA LEU A 111 4.11 5.60 5.59
C LEU A 111 5.16 5.67 4.47
N CYS A 112 5.95 6.74 4.43
CA CYS A 112 7.03 6.90 3.47
C CYS A 112 8.13 5.85 3.71
N ILE A 113 8.54 5.66 4.97
CA ILE A 113 9.52 4.62 5.34
C ILE A 113 9.04 3.24 4.94
N ILE A 114 7.79 2.88 5.23
CA ILE A 114 7.21 1.57 4.87
C ILE A 114 7.21 1.38 3.34
N THR A 115 6.80 2.42 2.61
CA THR A 115 6.77 2.40 1.15
C THR A 115 8.18 2.21 0.56
N VAL A 116 9.15 3.00 0.99
CA VAL A 116 10.53 2.94 0.49
C VAL A 116 11.23 1.63 0.90
N ALA A 117 11.12 1.25 2.17
CA ALA A 117 11.74 0.02 2.68
C ALA A 117 11.18 -1.23 1.99
N GLY A 118 9.87 -1.31 1.78
CA GLY A 118 9.26 -2.44 1.09
C GLY A 118 9.72 -2.57 -0.36
N MET A 119 9.88 -1.45 -1.07
CA MET A 119 10.42 -1.45 -2.43
C MET A 119 11.90 -1.88 -2.46
N PHE A 120 12.69 -1.37 -1.51
CA PHE A 120 14.11 -1.73 -1.39
C PHE A 120 14.33 -3.22 -1.11
N ILE A 121 13.57 -3.80 -0.19
CA ILE A 121 13.63 -5.22 0.15
C ILE A 121 13.29 -6.10 -1.06
N ILE A 122 12.25 -5.73 -1.82
CA ILE A 122 11.84 -6.47 -3.04
C ILE A 122 12.93 -6.38 -4.11
N GLY A 123 13.49 -5.18 -4.33
CA GLY A 123 14.57 -4.95 -5.29
C GLY A 123 15.83 -5.77 -4.97
N LEU A 124 16.29 -5.73 -3.71
CA LEU A 124 17.44 -6.53 -3.26
C LEU A 124 17.21 -8.02 -3.47
N ASN A 125 16.02 -8.52 -3.14
CA ASN A 125 15.70 -9.93 -3.31
C ASN A 125 15.73 -10.36 -4.79
N ASP A 126 15.28 -9.50 -5.70
CA ASP A 126 15.29 -9.83 -7.13
C ASP A 126 16.71 -9.79 -7.72
N ILE A 127 17.56 -8.85 -7.28
CA ILE A 127 18.98 -8.82 -7.64
C ILE A 127 19.70 -10.09 -7.14
N LEU A 128 19.44 -10.50 -5.89
CA LEU A 128 20.02 -11.72 -5.31
C LEU A 128 19.60 -12.97 -6.09
N LYS A 129 18.33 -13.05 -6.50
CA LYS A 129 17.84 -14.16 -7.35
C LYS A 129 18.51 -14.19 -8.72
N LEU A 130 18.69 -13.04 -9.37
CA LEU A 130 19.39 -12.97 -10.67
C LEU A 130 20.85 -13.43 -10.52
N LYS A 131 21.55 -12.99 -9.47
CA LYS A 131 22.94 -13.37 -9.21
C LYS A 131 23.12 -14.86 -8.87
N GLN A 132 22.10 -15.51 -8.34
CA GLN A 132 22.08 -16.96 -8.10
C GLN A 132 21.77 -17.78 -9.35
N ALA A 133 21.04 -17.21 -10.33
CA ALA A 133 20.73 -17.88 -11.59
C ALA A 133 21.90 -17.84 -12.59
N ASP A 134 22.83 -16.89 -12.40
CA ASP A 134 24.04 -16.71 -13.22
C ASP A 134 25.26 -17.51 -12.69
N ARG A 135 25.09 -18.25 -11.60
CA ARG A 135 26.08 -19.19 -11.02
C ARG A 135 25.66 -20.63 -11.27
#